data_AF-A0A8D0G0I9-F1
#
_entry.id   AF-A0A8D0G0I9-F1
#
_cell.length_a   1.000
_cell.length_b   1.000
_cell.length_c   1.000
_cell.angle_alpha   90.00
_cell.angle_beta   90.00
_cell.angle_gamma   90.00
#
_symmetry.space_group_name_H-M   'P 1'
#
loop_
_entity.id
_entity.type
_entity.pdbx_description
1 polymer ?
#
loop_
_entity_poly.entity_id
_entity_poly.type
_entity_poly.pdbx_seq_one_letter_code
_entity_poly.pdbx_strand_id
1 'polypeptide(L)'
;MGLDEVNFKIWCQKLLAALQFCAGKTLNNELSKEGKLIRILEDVAKKLKAASDPKRREVLKVELNRLQQFFQEVKVCQLPLNPHLLSKSCSYFMSNALPLKISFINANAPSGNINVIFNVCSSSDPQFLFIWLQEGLDMQMIIYKCLSTGKGQGLVQMVPDATTLAKIHRESGLIEPLKENTIKKWFHHHHPLESSYQEVTL
;
A
#
# COMPACT_ATOMS: atom_id res chain seq x y z
N MET A 1 -25.49 6.96 -16.78
CA MET A 1 -25.86 5.67 -17.39
C MET A 1 -25.28 4.58 -16.50
N GLY A 2 -26.02 4.20 -15.46
CA GLY A 2 -25.53 3.24 -14.47
C GLY A 2 -25.73 1.83 -15.00
N LEU A 3 -24.65 1.15 -15.38
CA LEU A 3 -24.69 -0.30 -15.47
C LEU A 3 -25.10 -0.80 -14.08
N ASP A 4 -26.22 -1.51 -14.01
CA ASP A 4 -26.62 -2.25 -12.82
C ASP A 4 -25.41 -3.04 -12.30
N GLU A 5 -25.03 -2.80 -11.04
CA GLU A 5 -23.79 -3.30 -10.41
C GLU A 5 -23.68 -4.83 -10.58
N VAL A 6 -24.83 -5.51 -10.61
CA VAL A 6 -24.95 -6.95 -10.87
C VAL A 6 -24.55 -7.31 -12.31
N ASN A 7 -25.07 -6.60 -13.30
CA ASN A 7 -24.77 -6.82 -14.71
C ASN A 7 -23.30 -6.53 -15.01
N PHE A 8 -22.75 -5.44 -14.45
CA PHE A 8 -21.32 -5.14 -14.58
C PHE A 8 -20.45 -6.25 -13.98
N LYS A 9 -20.80 -6.75 -12.80
CA LYS A 9 -20.08 -7.86 -12.16
C LYS A 9 -20.10 -9.14 -13.00
N ILE A 10 -21.26 -9.51 -13.55
CA ILE A 10 -21.39 -10.69 -14.44
C ILE A 10 -20.51 -10.52 -15.68
N TRP A 11 -20.51 -9.32 -16.28
CA TRP A 11 -19.69 -9.04 -17.45
C TRP A 11 -18.19 -9.14 -17.14
N CYS A 12 -17.73 -8.55 -16.05
CA CYS A 12 -16.34 -8.67 -15.58
C CYS A 12 -15.95 -10.14 -15.31
N GLN A 13 -16.85 -10.95 -14.76
CA GLN A 13 -16.60 -12.39 -14.56
C GLN A 13 -16.41 -13.14 -15.89
N LYS A 14 -17.22 -12.82 -16.91
CA LYS A 14 -17.06 -13.41 -18.24
C LYS A 14 -15.73 -13.02 -18.89
N LEU A 15 -15.35 -11.75 -18.80
CA LEU A 15 -14.06 -11.27 -19.29
C LEU A 15 -12.88 -11.93 -18.58
N LEU A 16 -12.95 -12.05 -17.25
CA LEU A 16 -11.91 -12.72 -16.48
C LEU A 16 -11.77 -14.19 -16.89
N ALA A 17 -12.89 -14.90 -17.08
CA ALA A 17 -12.86 -16.29 -17.54
C ALA A 17 -12.25 -16.42 -18.93
N ALA A 18 -12.59 -15.54 -19.86
CA ALA A 18 -11.99 -15.50 -21.19
C ALA A 18 -10.48 -15.19 -21.15
N LEU A 19 -10.08 -14.23 -20.32
CA LEU A 19 -8.66 -13.91 -20.10
C LEU A 19 -7.91 -15.13 -19.55
N GLN A 20 -8.45 -15.78 -18.52
CA GLN A 20 -7.84 -16.97 -17.92
C GLN A 20 -7.73 -18.12 -18.94
N PHE A 21 -8.71 -18.27 -19.82
CA PHE A 21 -8.65 -19.27 -20.88
C PHE A 21 -7.50 -19.01 -21.86
N CYS A 22 -7.27 -17.75 -22.24
CA CYS A 22 -6.27 -17.38 -23.25
C CYS A 22 -4.86 -17.08 -22.69
N ALA A 23 -4.74 -16.71 -21.41
CA ALA A 23 -3.51 -16.24 -20.77
C ALA A 23 -2.40 -17.30 -20.61
N GLY A 24 -2.77 -18.59 -20.72
CA GLY A 24 -1.84 -19.70 -20.50
C GLY A 24 -1.53 -19.99 -19.04
N LYS A 25 -0.88 -21.13 -18.79
CA LYS A 25 -0.68 -21.69 -17.44
C LYS A 25 0.18 -20.80 -16.54
N THR A 26 1.20 -20.14 -17.09
CA THR A 26 2.13 -19.31 -16.31
C THR A 26 1.42 -18.12 -15.68
N LEU A 27 0.71 -17.32 -16.49
CA LEU A 27 0.00 -16.14 -15.98
C LEU A 27 -1.15 -16.55 -15.04
N ASN A 28 -1.88 -17.62 -15.36
CA ASN A 28 -2.93 -18.13 -14.47
C ASN A 28 -2.38 -18.57 -13.10
N ASN A 29 -1.18 -19.16 -13.06
CA ASN A 29 -0.54 -19.53 -11.81
C ASN A 29 -0.18 -18.29 -10.98
N GLU A 30 0.36 -17.23 -11.61
CA GLU A 30 0.66 -15.97 -10.90
C GLU A 30 -0.62 -15.30 -10.37
N LEU A 31 -1.66 -15.18 -11.19
CA LEU A 31 -2.96 -14.66 -10.75
C LEU A 31 -3.57 -15.48 -9.60
N SER A 32 -3.37 -16.81 -9.60
CA SER A 32 -3.80 -17.68 -8.50
C SER A 32 -3.03 -17.39 -7.21
N LYS A 33 -1.70 -17.19 -7.30
CA LYS A 33 -0.86 -16.84 -6.14
C LYS A 33 -1.26 -15.47 -5.59
N GLU A 34 -1.44 -14.47 -6.45
CA GLU A 34 -1.90 -13.13 -6.07
C GLU A 34 -3.26 -13.19 -5.37
N GLY A 35 -4.22 -13.92 -5.95
CA GLY A 35 -5.55 -14.10 -5.35
C GLY A 35 -5.50 -14.77 -3.97
N LYS A 36 -4.63 -15.77 -3.80
CA LYS A 36 -4.40 -16.41 -2.49
C LYS A 36 -3.77 -15.44 -1.49
N LEU A 37 -2.76 -14.67 -1.90
CA LEU A 37 -2.14 -13.64 -1.06
C LEU A 37 -3.17 -12.62 -0.58
N ILE A 38 -3.97 -12.06 -1.49
CA ILE A 38 -5.01 -11.09 -1.15
C ILE A 38 -6.03 -11.66 -0.16
N ARG A 39 -6.48 -12.91 -0.35
CA ARG A 39 -7.40 -13.58 0.58
C ARG A 39 -6.80 -13.74 1.98
N ILE A 40 -5.53 -14.11 2.08
CA ILE A 40 -4.84 -14.19 3.37
C ILE A 40 -4.83 -12.80 4.02
N LEU A 41 -4.44 -11.74 3.30
CA LEU A 41 -4.41 -10.39 3.84
C LEU A 41 -5.78 -9.89 4.30
N GLU A 42 -6.84 -10.19 3.54
CA GLU A 42 -8.22 -9.87 3.90
C GLU A 42 -8.65 -10.60 5.19
N ASP A 43 -8.38 -11.90 5.31
CA ASP A 43 -8.65 -12.67 6.54
C ASP A 43 -7.94 -12.06 7.75
N VAL A 44 -6.67 -11.68 7.59
CA VAL A 44 -5.88 -11.05 8.66
C VAL A 44 -6.50 -9.72 9.08
N ALA A 45 -6.81 -8.85 8.11
CA ALA A 45 -7.42 -7.56 8.39
C ALA A 45 -8.75 -7.71 9.13
N LYS A 46 -9.59 -8.68 8.73
CA LYS A 46 -10.86 -8.99 9.43
C LYS A 46 -10.63 -9.47 10.86
N LYS A 47 -9.70 -10.41 11.07
CA LYS A 47 -9.39 -10.93 12.41
C LYS A 47 -8.82 -9.84 13.34
N LEU A 48 -7.97 -8.97 12.83
CA LEU A 48 -7.41 -7.86 13.63
C LEU A 48 -8.45 -6.80 13.97
N LYS A 49 -9.39 -6.54 13.06
CA LYS A 49 -10.53 -5.64 13.32
C LYS A 49 -11.46 -6.21 14.40
N ALA A 50 -11.65 -7.53 14.43
CA ALA A 50 -12.48 -8.20 15.43
C ALA A 50 -11.77 -8.41 16.79
N ALA A 51 -10.43 -8.42 16.82
CA ALA A 51 -9.65 -8.63 18.03
C ALA A 51 -9.53 -7.38 18.90
N SER A 52 -9.60 -7.56 20.21
CA SER A 52 -9.26 -6.54 21.20
C SER A 52 -7.76 -6.25 21.20
N ASP A 53 -7.37 -5.02 21.57
CA ASP A 53 -5.97 -4.55 21.58
C ASP A 53 -4.94 -5.53 22.17
N PRO A 54 -5.15 -6.15 23.35
CA PRO A 54 -4.17 -7.09 23.91
C PRO A 54 -4.03 -8.38 23.06
N LYS A 55 -5.09 -8.82 22.39
CA LYS A 55 -5.09 -10.03 21.56
C LYS A 55 -4.57 -9.80 20.13
N ARG A 56 -4.51 -8.54 19.67
CA ARG A 56 -4.02 -8.23 18.30
C ARG A 56 -2.60 -8.72 18.03
N ARG A 57 -1.70 -8.66 19.03
CA ARG A 57 -0.32 -9.18 18.87
C ARG A 57 -0.29 -10.69 18.67
N GLU A 58 -1.13 -11.43 19.38
CA GLU A 58 -1.22 -12.88 19.26
C GLU A 58 -1.79 -13.28 17.90
N VAL A 59 -2.88 -12.61 17.49
CA VAL A 59 -3.46 -12.79 16.15
C VAL A 59 -2.40 -12.52 15.08
N LEU A 60 -1.65 -11.42 15.16
CA LEU A 60 -0.58 -11.14 14.20
C LEU A 60 0.49 -12.23 14.15
N LYS A 61 0.93 -12.79 15.28
CA LYS A 61 1.92 -13.87 15.28
C LYS A 61 1.42 -15.10 14.53
N VAL A 62 0.17 -15.52 14.79
CA VAL A 62 -0.44 -16.67 14.10
C VAL A 62 -0.60 -16.39 12.60
N GLU A 63 -1.04 -15.18 12.25
CA GLU A 63 -1.27 -14.80 10.87
C GLU A 63 0.04 -14.56 10.08
N LEU A 64 1.13 -14.13 10.73
CA LEU A 64 2.46 -14.09 10.13
C LEU A 64 2.92 -15.48 9.71
N ASN A 65 2.66 -16.50 10.54
CA ASN A 65 3.03 -17.87 10.19
C ASN A 65 2.30 -18.35 8.93
N ARG A 66 1.01 -18.00 8.76
CA ARG A 66 0.26 -18.33 7.53
C ARG A 66 0.86 -17.68 6.29
N LEU A 67 1.29 -16.41 6.39
CA LEU A 67 1.96 -15.72 5.28
C LEU A 67 3.35 -16.30 4.99
N GLN A 68 4.12 -16.60 6.03
CA GLN A 68 5.42 -17.24 5.87
C GLN A 68 5.27 -18.61 5.18
N GLN A 69 4.29 -19.42 5.60
CA GLN A 69 3.98 -20.70 4.96
C GLN A 69 3.60 -20.50 3.49
N PHE A 70 2.77 -19.51 3.16
CA PHE A 70 2.45 -19.19 1.77
C PHE A 70 3.71 -18.92 0.93
N PHE A 71 4.64 -18.11 1.43
CA PHE A 71 5.89 -17.82 0.72
C PHE A 71 6.86 -19.01 0.70
N GLN A 72 6.83 -19.91 1.68
CA GLN A 72 7.58 -21.17 1.63
C GLN A 72 7.08 -22.10 0.52
N GLU A 73 5.76 -22.21 0.35
CA GLU A 73 5.14 -23.05 -0.69
C GLU A 73 5.30 -22.46 -2.08
N VAL A 74 5.07 -21.15 -2.21
CA VAL A 74 5.02 -20.45 -3.50
C VAL A 74 6.39 -19.97 -3.98
N LYS A 75 7.37 -19.84 -3.06
CA LYS A 75 8.71 -19.26 -3.21
C LYS A 75 8.72 -17.78 -3.61
N VAL A 76 8.00 -17.43 -4.67
CA VAL A 76 7.92 -16.09 -5.23
C VAL A 76 6.52 -15.83 -5.79
N CYS A 77 5.99 -14.64 -5.49
CA CYS A 77 4.70 -14.14 -5.96
C CYS A 77 4.87 -12.71 -6.53
N GLN A 78 4.26 -12.41 -7.67
CA GLN A 78 4.14 -11.03 -8.14
C GLN A 78 3.28 -10.20 -7.18
N LEU A 79 3.60 -8.91 -7.05
CA LEU A 79 2.79 -8.01 -6.24
C LEU A 79 1.65 -7.41 -7.08
N PRO A 80 0.39 -7.50 -6.64
CA PRO A 80 -0.74 -6.95 -7.40
C PRO A 80 -0.60 -5.45 -7.71
N LEU A 81 0.03 -4.70 -6.80
CA LEU A 81 0.28 -3.26 -6.95
C LEU A 81 1.37 -2.93 -7.97
N ASN A 82 2.25 -3.89 -8.28
CA ASN A 82 3.30 -3.76 -9.28
C ASN A 82 3.72 -5.16 -9.81
N PRO A 83 3.20 -5.59 -10.96
CA PRO A 83 3.44 -6.95 -11.49
C PRO A 83 4.90 -7.21 -11.88
N HIS A 84 5.73 -6.16 -12.01
CA HIS A 84 7.17 -6.30 -12.25
C HIS A 84 7.97 -6.64 -10.98
N LEU A 85 7.34 -6.52 -9.81
CA LEU A 85 8.00 -6.76 -8.53
C LEU A 85 7.62 -8.13 -8.00
N LEU A 86 8.64 -8.94 -7.77
CA LEU A 86 8.55 -10.26 -7.21
C LEU A 86 8.82 -10.19 -5.71
N SER A 87 7.93 -10.75 -4.90
CA SER A 87 8.10 -10.85 -3.46
C SER A 87 8.44 -12.27 -3.04
N LYS A 88 9.43 -12.42 -2.15
CA LYS A 88 9.82 -13.70 -1.55
C LYS A 88 9.41 -13.88 -0.08
N SER A 89 9.02 -12.80 0.60
CA SER A 89 8.58 -12.84 2.00
C SER A 89 7.92 -11.52 2.39
N CYS A 90 7.20 -11.50 3.51
CA CYS A 90 6.68 -10.27 4.08
C CYS A 90 6.68 -10.21 5.61
N SER A 91 6.64 -8.99 6.16
CA SER A 91 6.49 -8.72 7.59
C SER A 91 5.40 -7.70 7.87
N TYR A 92 4.82 -7.74 9.08
CA TYR A 92 3.82 -6.77 9.53
C TYR A 92 4.43 -5.74 10.47
N PHE A 93 3.82 -4.54 10.49
CA PHE A 93 4.10 -3.53 11.51
C PHE A 93 2.82 -3.16 12.26
N MET A 94 2.94 -3.05 13.58
CA MET A 94 1.87 -2.54 14.43
C MET A 94 1.75 -1.04 14.25
N SER A 95 0.59 -0.59 13.76
CA SER A 95 0.13 0.79 13.89
C SER A 95 -1.03 0.78 14.89
N ASN A 96 -1.11 1.80 15.76
CA ASN A 96 -2.23 1.97 16.69
C ASN A 96 -3.57 2.20 15.96
N ALA A 97 -3.52 2.49 14.65
CA ALA A 97 -4.67 2.56 13.78
C ALA A 97 -4.64 1.38 12.77
N LEU A 98 -5.78 0.71 12.58
CA LEU A 98 -6.07 -0.03 11.35
C LEU A 98 -5.92 0.96 10.20
N PRO A 99 -4.92 0.83 9.32
CA PRO A 99 -4.62 -0.39 8.56
C PRO A 99 -3.41 -1.26 8.93
N LEU A 100 -3.40 -2.46 8.33
CA LEU A 100 -2.32 -3.44 8.38
C LEU A 100 -1.16 -3.02 7.46
N LYS A 101 -0.01 -2.69 8.03
CA LYS A 101 1.20 -2.37 7.26
C LYS A 101 2.00 -3.63 6.96
N ILE A 102 2.37 -3.81 5.71
CA ILE A 102 3.08 -4.98 5.17
C ILE A 102 4.36 -4.52 4.49
N SER A 103 5.48 -5.18 4.75
CA SER A 103 6.71 -4.99 3.97
C SER A 103 6.98 -6.25 3.18
N PHE A 104 7.16 -6.12 1.87
CA PHE A 104 7.52 -7.20 0.97
C PHE A 104 8.99 -7.10 0.60
N ILE A 105 9.69 -8.23 0.63
CA ILE A 105 11.10 -8.28 0.22
C ILE A 105 11.17 -8.60 -1.26
N ASN A 106 11.75 -7.68 -2.03
CA ASN A 106 11.96 -7.84 -3.46
C ASN A 106 12.90 -9.04 -3.75
N ALA A 107 12.53 -9.88 -4.70
CA ALA A 107 13.32 -11.02 -5.14
C ALA A 107 14.37 -10.65 -6.19
N ASN A 108 14.16 -9.58 -6.97
CA ASN A 108 14.95 -9.24 -8.15
C ASN A 108 16.18 -8.36 -7.86
N ALA A 109 16.19 -7.63 -6.73
CA ALA A 109 17.34 -6.86 -6.29
C ALA A 109 17.28 -6.61 -4.78
N PRO A 110 18.40 -6.52 -4.06
CA PRO A 110 18.43 -6.10 -2.66
C PRO A 110 18.10 -4.60 -2.47
N SER A 111 17.78 -3.86 -3.55
CA SER A 111 17.63 -2.40 -3.62
C SER A 111 16.37 -1.84 -2.95
N GLY A 112 15.96 -2.40 -1.81
CA GLY A 112 14.91 -1.87 -0.96
C GLY A 112 13.67 -2.76 -0.86
N ASN A 113 13.12 -2.84 0.35
CA ASN A 113 11.84 -3.50 0.61
C ASN A 113 10.69 -2.66 0.07
N ILE A 114 9.68 -3.30 -0.49
CA ILE A 114 8.47 -2.65 -0.97
C ILE A 114 7.47 -2.63 0.17
N ASN A 115 7.25 -1.45 0.74
CA ASN A 115 6.29 -1.28 1.82
C ASN A 115 4.92 -0.96 1.24
N VAL A 116 3.91 -1.72 1.66
CA VAL A 116 2.53 -1.61 1.23
C VAL A 116 1.64 -1.58 2.46
N ILE A 117 0.57 -0.80 2.40
CA ILE A 117 -0.44 -0.72 3.44
C ILE A 117 -1.69 -1.40 2.90
N PHE A 118 -2.21 -2.40 3.61
CA PHE A 118 -3.51 -2.99 3.31
C PHE A 118 -4.59 -2.23 4.09
N ASN A 119 -5.35 -1.37 3.40
CA ASN A 119 -6.35 -0.46 3.98
C ASN A 119 -7.63 -0.38 3.14
N VAL A 120 -8.65 0.30 3.67
CA VAL A 120 -9.75 0.86 2.87
C VAL A 120 -9.16 1.75 1.78
N CYS A 121 -9.36 1.36 0.53
CA CYS A 121 -8.85 2.07 -0.63
C CYS A 121 -10.02 2.69 -1.39
N SER A 122 -10.05 4.02 -1.47
CA SER A 122 -10.80 4.74 -2.50
C SER A 122 -9.86 4.93 -3.70
N SER A 123 -10.19 4.35 -4.85
CA SER A 123 -9.44 4.61 -6.08
C SER A 123 -9.70 6.05 -6.53
N SER A 124 -8.72 6.92 -6.40
CA SER A 124 -8.68 8.21 -7.09
C SER A 124 -7.90 8.02 -8.39
N ASP A 125 -8.51 8.37 -9.52
CA ASP A 125 -7.85 8.32 -10.81
C ASP A 125 -6.94 9.55 -10.99
N PRO A 126 -5.62 9.40 -11.19
CA PRO A 126 -4.69 10.53 -11.28
C PRO A 126 -4.76 11.29 -12.62
N GLN A 127 -5.83 11.14 -13.41
CA GLN A 127 -6.03 11.81 -14.71
C GLN A 127 -5.64 13.30 -14.71
N PHE A 128 -5.91 14.02 -13.62
CA PHE A 128 -5.60 15.45 -13.52
C PHE A 128 -4.09 15.78 -13.52
N LEU A 129 -3.21 14.88 -13.07
CA LEU A 129 -1.76 15.16 -13.08
C LEU A 129 -1.21 15.22 -14.51
N PHE A 130 -1.69 14.34 -15.40
CA PHE A 130 -1.19 14.28 -16.77
C PHE A 130 -1.43 15.60 -17.51
N ILE A 131 -2.49 16.33 -17.15
CA ILE A 131 -2.82 17.64 -17.73
C ILE A 131 -1.77 18.68 -17.35
N TRP A 132 -1.31 18.74 -16.09
CA TRP A 132 -0.33 19.73 -15.67
C TRP A 132 1.05 19.52 -16.29
N LEU A 133 1.49 18.26 -16.40
CA LEU A 133 2.75 17.94 -17.07
C LEU A 133 2.72 18.29 -18.56
N GLN A 134 1.58 18.12 -19.24
CA GLN A 134 1.42 18.52 -20.64
C GLN A 134 1.51 20.03 -20.85
N GLU A 135 1.06 20.82 -19.88
CA GLU A 135 1.19 22.28 -19.87
C GLU A 135 2.56 22.77 -19.38
N GLY A 136 3.53 21.86 -19.17
CA GLY A 136 4.87 22.21 -18.70
C GLY A 136 4.95 22.58 -17.21
N LEU A 137 3.93 22.24 -16.42
CA LEU A 137 3.88 22.46 -14.98
C LEU A 137 4.24 21.19 -14.22
N ASP A 138 5.49 21.10 -13.77
CA ASP A 138 5.91 20.05 -12.83
C ASP A 138 5.61 20.47 -11.38
N MET A 139 4.49 19.97 -10.86
CA MET A 139 4.04 20.22 -9.49
C MET A 139 4.74 19.33 -8.45
N GLN A 140 5.74 18.53 -8.85
CA GLN A 140 6.51 17.63 -8.00
C GLN A 140 5.62 16.68 -7.16
N MET A 141 4.46 16.28 -7.71
CA MET A 141 3.50 15.45 -6.98
C MET A 141 4.00 14.01 -6.84
N ILE A 142 3.94 13.48 -5.62
CA ILE A 142 4.18 12.07 -5.35
C ILE A 142 2.89 11.28 -5.60
N ILE A 143 2.78 10.60 -6.74
CA ILE A 143 1.70 9.62 -6.96
C ILE A 143 2.10 8.28 -6.36
N TYR A 144 1.44 7.90 -5.28
CA TYR A 144 1.51 6.55 -4.75
C TYR A 144 0.46 5.65 -5.41
N LYS A 145 0.80 4.39 -5.64
CA LYS A 145 -0.13 3.42 -6.25
C LYS A 145 -1.21 3.00 -5.26
N CYS A 146 -2.43 2.85 -5.77
CA CYS A 146 -3.58 2.33 -5.05
C CYS A 146 -4.26 1.25 -5.89
N LEU A 147 -4.56 0.11 -5.28
CA LEU A 147 -5.27 -0.99 -5.93
C LEU A 147 -6.43 -1.44 -5.05
N SER A 148 -7.66 -1.31 -5.56
CA SER A 148 -8.83 -1.92 -4.92
C SER A 148 -8.79 -3.44 -5.09
N THR A 149 -8.95 -4.17 -3.99
CA THR A 149 -8.97 -5.64 -3.98
C THR A 149 -10.36 -6.18 -3.60
N GLY A 150 -11.32 -5.30 -3.33
CA GLY A 150 -12.69 -5.63 -2.97
C GLY A 150 -13.43 -4.43 -2.40
N LYS A 151 -14.69 -4.62 -2.01
CA LYS A 151 -15.54 -3.55 -1.48
C LYS A 151 -14.95 -2.99 -0.19
N GLY A 152 -14.52 -1.72 -0.23
CA GLY A 152 -13.97 -1.02 0.92
C GLY A 152 -12.60 -1.53 1.37
N GLN A 153 -11.83 -2.19 0.49
CA GLN A 153 -10.47 -2.66 0.80
C GLN A 153 -9.54 -2.59 -0.41
N GLY A 154 -8.24 -2.50 -0.14
CA GLY A 154 -7.21 -2.43 -1.15
C GLY A 154 -5.80 -2.34 -0.60
N LEU A 155 -4.85 -2.26 -1.53
CA LEU A 155 -3.44 -2.03 -1.28
C LEU A 155 -3.09 -0.58 -1.61
N VAL A 156 -2.31 0.06 -0.74
CA VAL A 156 -1.79 1.41 -0.92
C VAL A 156 -0.28 1.37 -0.79
N GLN A 157 0.43 1.91 -1.76
CA GLN A 157 1.88 2.01 -1.71
C GLN A 157 2.29 2.91 -0.54
N MET A 158 3.22 2.46 0.28
CA MET A 158 3.82 3.31 1.29
C MET A 158 4.91 4.17 0.66
N VAL A 159 4.83 5.48 0.88
CA VAL A 159 5.89 6.41 0.50
C VAL A 159 7.02 6.29 1.53
N PRO A 160 8.26 5.99 1.10
CA PRO A 160 9.42 5.92 2.01
C PRO A 160 9.70 7.30 2.61
N ASP A 161 10.26 7.31 3.82
CA ASP A 161 10.69 8.53 4.54
C ASP A 161 9.62 9.61 4.74
N ALA A 162 8.35 9.26 4.54
CA ALA A 162 7.21 10.13 4.81
C ALA A 162 6.75 10.04 6.27
N THR A 163 6.34 11.18 6.83
CA THR A 163 5.70 11.27 8.14
C THR A 163 4.42 12.10 8.04
N THR A 164 3.49 11.94 8.99
CA THR A 164 2.25 12.72 9.00
C THR A 164 2.45 14.02 9.77
N LEU A 165 1.75 15.09 9.36
CA LEU A 165 1.74 16.36 10.11
C LEU A 165 1.33 16.15 11.58
N ALA A 166 0.33 15.30 11.83
CA ALA A 166 -0.09 14.97 13.19
C ALA A 166 1.04 14.35 14.03
N LYS A 167 1.90 13.51 13.43
CA LYS A 167 3.08 12.95 14.12
C LYS A 167 4.12 14.03 14.41
N ILE A 168 4.43 14.89 13.43
CA ILE A 168 5.33 16.04 13.60
C ILE A 168 4.86 16.93 14.76
N HIS A 169 3.57 17.31 14.79
CA HIS A 169 3.03 18.15 15.85
C HIS A 169 3.07 17.46 17.22
N ARG A 170 2.74 16.17 17.28
CA ARG A 170 2.85 15.39 18.54
C ARG A 170 4.27 15.34 19.08
N GLU A 171 5.27 15.14 18.22
CA GLU A 171 6.69 15.12 18.63
C GLU A 171 7.17 16.48 19.15
N SER A 172 6.57 17.57 18.71
CA SER A 172 6.86 18.92 19.22
C SER A 172 6.23 19.25 20.59
N GLY A 173 5.42 18.33 21.17
CA GLY A 173 4.77 18.52 22.47
C GLY A 173 3.57 19.49 22.45
N LEU A 174 3.10 19.89 21.27
CA LEU A 174 2.01 20.86 21.10
C LEU A 174 0.72 20.14 20.69
N ILE A 175 -0.38 20.41 21.41
CA ILE A 175 -1.72 19.85 21.14
C ILE A 175 -2.49 20.72 20.12
N GLU A 176 -2.02 21.95 19.83
CA GLU A 176 -2.67 22.83 18.84
C GLU A 176 -2.14 22.60 17.42
N PRO A 177 -3.00 22.44 16.39
CA PRO A 177 -2.59 21.91 15.10
C PRO A 177 -1.86 22.92 14.17
N LEU A 178 -1.63 24.17 14.60
CA LEU A 178 -1.40 25.28 13.67
C LEU A 178 -0.39 26.34 14.15
N LYS A 179 0.61 26.00 14.97
CA LYS A 179 1.75 26.92 15.15
C LYS A 179 2.63 26.86 13.91
N GLU A 180 2.63 27.97 13.17
CA GLU A 180 3.33 28.22 11.90
C GLU A 180 4.81 27.78 11.90
N ASN A 181 5.45 27.81 13.07
CA ASN A 181 6.87 27.48 13.22
C ASN A 181 7.18 25.98 13.43
N THR A 182 6.21 25.10 13.69
CA THR A 182 6.50 23.67 13.98
C THR A 182 7.04 22.93 12.76
N ILE A 183 6.42 23.13 11.59
CA ILE A 183 6.85 22.53 10.33
C ILE A 183 8.23 23.07 9.95
N LYS A 184 8.43 24.39 10.04
CA LYS A 184 9.72 25.03 9.75
C LYS A 184 10.87 24.48 10.61
N LYS A 185 10.62 24.30 11.92
CA LYS A 185 11.58 23.70 12.86
C LYS A 185 11.87 22.24 12.53
N TRP A 186 10.84 21.48 12.16
CA TRP A 186 11.01 20.09 11.75
C TRP A 186 11.93 19.98 10.52
N PHE A 187 11.70 20.80 9.49
CA PHE A 187 12.59 20.84 8.33
C PHE A 187 14.02 21.27 8.68
N HIS A 188 14.23 22.31 9.50
CA HIS A 188 15.58 22.70 9.94
C HIS A 188 16.30 21.58 10.70
N HIS A 189 15.57 20.79 11.50
CA HIS A 189 16.15 19.67 12.23
C HIS A 189 16.61 18.55 11.30
N HIS A 190 15.85 18.27 10.23
CA HIS A 190 16.18 17.25 9.23
C HIS A 190 17.15 17.73 8.14
N HIS A 191 17.28 19.05 7.95
CA HIS A 191 18.18 19.69 6.98
C HIS A 191 19.07 20.74 7.69
N PRO A 192 20.15 20.31 8.39
CA PRO A 192 20.97 21.22 9.20
C PRO A 192 21.81 22.21 8.36
N LEU A 193 22.03 21.88 7.08
CA LEU A 193 22.76 22.73 6.14
C LEU A 193 21.78 23.64 5.40
N GLU A 194 22.06 24.93 5.38
CA GLU A 194 21.22 25.95 4.74
C GLU A 194 20.95 25.63 3.26
N SER A 195 21.96 25.12 2.54
CA SER A 195 21.82 24.72 1.13
C SER A 195 20.82 23.57 0.93
N SER A 196 20.80 22.60 1.85
CA SER A 196 19.84 21.48 1.81
C SER A 196 18.44 21.92 2.22
N TYR A 197 18.32 22.87 3.14
CA TYR A 197 17.05 23.46 3.54
C TYR A 197 16.42 24.27 2.39
N GLN A 198 17.23 25.07 1.69
CA GLN A 198 16.79 25.83 0.52
C GLN A 198 16.30 24.91 -0.61
N GLU A 199 17.01 23.82 -0.88
CA GLU A 199 16.63 22.85 -1.91
C GLU A 199 15.25 22.22 -1.67
N VAL A 200 14.84 22.00 -0.40
CA VAL A 200 13.54 21.39 -0.05
C VAL A 200 12.43 22.40 0.24
N THR A 201 12.71 23.70 0.18
CA THR A 201 11.72 24.78 0.39
C THR A 201 11.43 25.62 -0.85
N LEU A 202 12.21 25.44 -1.92
CA LEU A 202 12.00 26.02 -3.25
C LEU A 202 11.11 25.11 -4.10
#